data_AF-A0A919XK94-F1
#
_entry.id   AF-A0A919XK94-F1
#
_cell.length_a   1.000
_cell.length_b   1.000
_cell.length_c   1.000
_cell.angle_alpha   90.00
_cell.angle_beta   90.00
_cell.angle_gamma   90.00
#
_symmetry.space_group_name_H-M   'P 1'
#
loop_
_entity.id
_entity.type
_entity.pdbx_description
1 polymer ?
#
loop_
_entity_poly.entity_id
_entity_poly.type
_entity_poly.pdbx_seq_one_letter_code
_entity_poly.pdbx_strand_id
1 'polypeptide(L)'
;MKKWKNIALSAAALSLLLSAAPIYAAPQSMPASTQVEQSSTVNLDPAIKEQLTKVLNKLAAGAKIEFTSVDTDAEGQPLFVNGNLSGPINAEIIQQYNPAKKRVESTSIIYKSSNTNAILGAAFSNKAAAFLKTFDADHKFKTEAIWRVYSPYQDNAPRNYWVLWGNKQSLYIDLDKNGEITASIMYSLTSMKAELNNKANRSLKSLGIGTVKPFDYAVRQKQADKDFVWNYRDDEANNRVVIGVKTGKVWEVENLYGQDWANDQDYAKSFAKPVLSKNQALAAVKSKVKSIFGIQMNGYTVKINKNEYTFTKKGATTIIGKINKKGKFYSLQALPANGIRN
;
A
#
# COMPACT_ATOMS: atom_id res chain seq x y z
N MET A 1 -2.19 8.59 35.65
CA MET A 1 -1.81 7.70 34.52
C MET A 1 -3.08 7.20 33.86
N LYS A 2 -3.39 7.69 32.64
CA LYS A 2 -4.63 7.36 31.92
C LYS A 2 -4.50 5.97 31.29
N LYS A 3 -5.38 5.06 31.71
CA LYS A 3 -5.50 3.68 31.23
C LYS A 3 -5.72 3.68 29.71
N TRP A 4 -4.81 3.04 28.97
CA TRP A 4 -4.95 2.81 27.54
C TRP A 4 -6.14 1.86 27.35
N LYS A 5 -7.18 2.32 26.66
CA LYS A 5 -8.27 1.46 26.21
C LYS A 5 -7.74 0.61 25.06
N ASN A 6 -7.93 -0.70 25.19
CA ASN A 6 -7.59 -1.76 24.25
C ASN A 6 -7.78 -1.33 22.80
N ILE A 7 -6.67 -1.32 22.05
CA ILE A 7 -6.71 -1.36 20.59
C ILE A 7 -7.08 -2.81 20.27
N ALA A 8 -8.31 -3.03 19.80
CA ALA A 8 -8.72 -4.32 19.28
C ALA A 8 -7.78 -4.71 18.12
N LEU A 9 -7.03 -5.79 18.33
CA LEU A 9 -6.20 -6.42 17.31
C LEU A 9 -7.13 -7.03 16.25
N SER A 10 -7.28 -6.34 15.13
CA SER A 10 -7.65 -6.98 13.87
C SER A 10 -6.35 -7.27 13.13
N ALA A 11 -5.86 -8.50 13.23
CA ALA A 11 -4.78 -9.01 12.39
C ALA A 11 -5.31 -9.23 10.96
N ALA A 12 -5.57 -8.13 10.26
CA ALA A 12 -5.84 -8.08 8.83
C ALA A 12 -5.37 -6.72 8.29
N ALA A 13 -4.06 -6.53 8.23
CA ALA A 13 -3.45 -5.39 7.55
C ALA A 13 -2.28 -5.89 6.70
N LEU A 14 -2.61 -6.72 5.71
CA LEU A 14 -1.68 -7.16 4.68
C LEU A 14 -2.36 -7.05 3.32
N SER A 15 -2.61 -5.81 2.93
CA SER A 15 -2.79 -5.44 1.54
C SER A 15 -2.63 -3.92 1.39
N LEU A 16 -2.04 -3.50 0.26
CA LEU A 16 -2.25 -2.20 -0.42
C LEU A 16 -1.23 -1.06 -0.23
N LEU A 17 0.05 -1.35 -0.48
CA LEU A 17 0.83 -0.45 -1.34
C LEU A 17 0.63 -0.94 -2.79
N LEU A 18 -0.38 -0.37 -3.45
CA LEU A 18 -0.91 -0.56 -4.82
C LEU A 18 -2.36 -1.11 -4.79
N SER A 19 -3.33 -0.22 -5.08
CA SER A 19 -4.75 -0.44 -5.40
C SER A 19 -5.64 -1.25 -4.45
N ALA A 20 -6.16 -0.63 -3.40
CA ALA A 20 -7.57 -0.66 -2.98
C ALA A 20 -7.71 0.26 -1.74
N ALA A 21 -8.94 0.63 -1.38
CA ALA A 21 -9.26 1.42 -0.21
C ALA A 21 -9.92 0.53 0.84
N PRO A 22 -10.11 1.02 2.08
CA PRO A 22 -10.60 0.18 3.15
C PRO A 22 -12.10 -0.05 2.97
N ILE A 23 -12.47 -1.27 2.55
CA ILE A 23 -13.85 -1.73 2.69
C ILE A 23 -14.12 -1.80 4.19
N TYR A 24 -14.90 -0.83 4.69
CA TYR A 24 -15.61 -0.94 5.95
C TYR A 24 -16.62 -2.08 5.81
N ALA A 25 -16.24 -3.28 6.26
CA ALA A 25 -17.24 -4.29 6.59
C ALA A 25 -17.96 -3.81 7.85
N ALA A 26 -19.29 -3.69 7.77
CA ALA A 26 -20.14 -3.47 8.94
C ALA A 26 -19.82 -4.52 10.01
N PRO A 27 -19.84 -4.17 11.31
CA PRO A 27 -19.48 -5.09 12.37
C PRO A 27 -20.48 -6.25 12.39
N GLN A 28 -20.04 -7.43 11.93
CA GLN A 28 -20.67 -8.66 12.37
C GLN A 28 -20.41 -8.74 13.87
N SER A 29 -21.49 -8.79 14.64
CA SER A 29 -21.47 -9.01 16.09
C SER A 29 -20.66 -10.27 16.39
N MET A 30 -19.41 -10.09 16.79
CA MET A 30 -18.64 -11.16 17.39
C MET A 30 -19.27 -11.49 18.75
N PRO A 31 -19.44 -12.77 19.10
CA PRO A 31 -19.81 -13.14 20.45
C PRO A 31 -18.77 -12.56 21.42
N ALA A 32 -19.25 -12.13 22.59
CA ALA A 32 -18.44 -11.49 23.61
C ALA A 32 -17.14 -12.26 23.85
N SER A 33 -16.02 -11.53 23.88
CA SER A 33 -14.71 -12.06 24.21
C SER A 33 -14.77 -12.76 25.56
N THR A 34 -14.69 -14.09 25.53
CA THR A 34 -14.26 -14.86 26.69
C THR A 34 -12.91 -14.30 27.10
N GLN A 35 -12.83 -13.81 28.33
CA GLN A 35 -11.57 -13.46 28.96
C GLN A 35 -10.69 -14.72 28.93
N VAL A 36 -9.73 -14.74 28.01
CA VAL A 36 -8.69 -15.77 28.01
C VAL A 36 -7.85 -15.51 29.24
N GLU A 37 -7.96 -16.39 30.22
CA GLU A 37 -7.08 -16.43 31.38
C GLU A 37 -5.63 -16.33 30.91
N GLN A 38 -4.88 -15.39 31.50
CA GLN A 38 -3.43 -15.39 31.40
C GLN A 38 -2.93 -16.68 32.07
N SER A 39 -2.66 -17.69 31.26
CA SER A 39 -2.02 -18.92 31.71
C SER A 39 -0.65 -19.11 31.05
N SER A 40 0.22 -19.72 31.84
CA SER A 40 1.62 -20.09 31.64
C SER A 40 1.98 -20.64 30.26
N THR A 41 3.21 -20.35 29.81
CA THR A 41 3.99 -21.00 28.74
C THR A 41 3.22 -22.00 27.85
N VAL A 42 3.00 -21.64 26.59
CA VAL A 42 2.37 -22.53 25.60
C VAL A 42 3.24 -23.76 25.37
N ASN A 43 2.62 -24.94 25.43
CA ASN A 43 3.26 -26.20 25.06
C ASN A 43 3.25 -26.36 23.53
N LEU A 44 4.35 -26.01 22.89
CA LEU A 44 4.58 -26.19 21.45
C LEU A 44 5.43 -27.44 21.22
N ASP A 45 5.14 -28.16 20.14
CA ASP A 45 6.03 -29.22 19.64
C ASP A 45 7.48 -28.69 19.52
N PRO A 46 8.49 -29.44 20.00
CA PRO A 46 9.88 -28.97 20.01
C PRO A 46 10.41 -28.54 18.64
N ALA A 47 10.05 -29.24 17.57
CA ALA A 47 10.51 -28.91 16.21
C ALA A 47 9.85 -27.61 15.72
N ILE A 48 8.55 -27.41 16.00
CA ILE A 48 7.86 -26.16 15.70
C ILE A 48 8.50 -25.00 16.47
N LYS A 49 8.73 -25.19 17.78
CA LYS A 49 9.36 -24.19 18.65
C LYS A 49 10.75 -23.80 18.14
N GLU A 50 11.55 -24.76 17.69
CA GLU A 50 12.87 -24.52 17.10
C GLU A 50 12.76 -23.62 15.86
N GLN A 51 11.85 -23.91 14.95
CA GLN A 51 11.66 -23.10 13.73
C GLN A 51 11.22 -21.67 14.03
N LEU A 52 10.25 -21.50 14.94
CA LEU A 52 9.78 -20.19 15.40
C LEU A 52 10.92 -19.38 16.01
N THR A 53 11.66 -20.00 16.93
CA THR A 53 12.81 -19.42 17.63
C THR A 53 13.92 -19.04 16.67
N LYS A 54 14.23 -19.88 15.67
CA LYS A 54 15.26 -19.62 14.65
C LYS A 54 14.98 -18.33 13.88
N VAL A 55 13.72 -18.10 13.48
CA VAL A 55 13.34 -16.86 12.78
C VAL A 55 13.46 -15.65 13.70
N LEU A 56 13.01 -15.76 14.96
CA LEU A 56 13.11 -14.66 15.92
C LEU A 56 14.56 -14.31 16.24
N ASN A 57 15.44 -15.29 16.44
CA ASN A 57 16.87 -15.05 16.67
C ASN A 57 17.56 -14.36 15.49
N LYS A 58 17.10 -14.62 14.25
CA LYS A 58 17.58 -13.88 13.07
C LYS A 58 17.16 -12.41 13.10
N LEU A 59 15.96 -12.11 13.60
CA LEU A 59 15.36 -10.77 13.52
C LEU A 59 15.64 -9.90 14.75
N ALA A 60 15.82 -10.51 15.91
CA ALA A 60 16.01 -9.87 17.20
C ALA A 60 16.99 -10.70 18.06
N ALA A 61 18.24 -10.80 17.59
CA ALA A 61 19.28 -11.57 18.26
C ALA A 61 19.48 -11.12 19.71
N GLY A 62 19.60 -12.09 20.62
CA GLY A 62 19.84 -11.84 22.05
C GLY A 62 18.60 -11.47 22.86
N ALA A 63 17.41 -11.35 22.25
CA ALA A 63 16.16 -11.20 22.99
C ALA A 63 15.74 -12.53 23.63
N LYS A 64 15.22 -12.47 24.86
CA LYS A 64 14.55 -13.61 25.49
C LYS A 64 13.16 -13.77 24.86
N ILE A 65 12.88 -14.96 24.34
CA ILE A 65 11.62 -15.31 23.66
C ILE A 65 10.70 -16.04 24.64
N GLU A 66 9.45 -15.61 24.71
CA GLU A 66 8.38 -16.30 25.45
C GLU A 66 7.13 -16.42 24.56
N PHE A 67 6.69 -17.65 24.30
CA PHE A 67 5.44 -17.90 23.57
C PHE A 67 4.26 -17.97 24.55
N THR A 68 3.20 -17.21 24.27
CA THR A 68 2.09 -16.97 25.20
C THR A 68 0.74 -17.45 24.71
N SER A 69 0.52 -17.58 23.39
CA SER A 69 -0.67 -18.25 22.86
C SER A 69 -0.42 -18.90 21.51
N VAL A 70 -1.25 -19.89 21.17
CA VAL A 70 -1.30 -20.55 19.87
C VAL A 70 -2.75 -20.67 19.41
N ASP A 71 -3.02 -20.19 18.20
CA ASP A 71 -4.26 -20.47 17.48
C ASP A 71 -4.00 -21.67 16.56
N THR A 72 -4.92 -22.64 16.55
CA THR A 72 -4.76 -23.89 15.79
C THR A 72 -5.79 -24.04 14.68
N ASP A 73 -5.50 -24.89 13.69
CA ASP A 73 -6.49 -25.38 12.73
C ASP A 73 -7.43 -26.43 13.37
N ALA A 74 -8.33 -26.99 12.55
CA ALA A 74 -9.30 -28.00 12.98
C ALA A 74 -8.64 -29.29 13.46
N GLU A 75 -7.44 -29.58 12.97
CA GLU A 75 -6.59 -30.72 13.32
C GLU A 75 -5.66 -30.43 14.51
N GLY A 76 -5.80 -29.25 15.15
CA GLY A 76 -5.01 -28.85 16.31
C GLY A 76 -3.57 -28.43 15.97
N GLN A 77 -3.24 -28.22 14.69
CA GLN A 77 -1.91 -27.74 14.28
C GLN A 77 -1.81 -26.21 14.40
N PRO A 78 -0.66 -25.67 14.83
CA PRO A 78 -0.48 -24.23 14.97
C PRO A 78 -0.64 -23.46 13.65
N LEU A 79 -1.45 -22.42 13.66
CA LEU A 79 -1.59 -21.45 12.57
C LEU A 79 -0.96 -20.11 12.92
N PHE A 80 -1.27 -19.58 14.11
CA PHE A 80 -0.70 -18.34 14.62
C PHE A 80 -0.13 -18.58 16.01
N VAL A 81 1.11 -18.12 16.23
CA VAL A 81 1.77 -18.20 17.53
C VAL A 81 2.11 -16.79 17.98
N ASN A 82 1.62 -16.41 19.16
CA ASN A 82 1.87 -15.12 19.77
C ASN A 82 2.84 -15.26 20.94
N GLY A 83 3.50 -14.16 21.29
CA GLY A 83 4.46 -14.16 22.38
C GLY A 83 5.02 -12.77 22.67
N ASN A 84 6.07 -12.77 23.47
CA ASN A 84 6.82 -11.58 23.85
C ASN A 84 8.32 -11.78 23.64
N LEU A 85 8.99 -10.69 23.29
CA LEU A 85 10.43 -10.53 23.40
C LEU A 85 10.73 -9.65 24.61
N SER A 86 11.61 -10.13 25.48
CA SER A 86 12.17 -9.35 26.59
C SER A 86 13.65 -9.11 26.36
N GLY A 87 14.12 -7.90 26.62
CA GLY A 87 15.51 -7.49 26.37
C GLY A 87 15.67 -5.99 26.60
N PRO A 88 16.59 -5.32 25.89
CA PRO A 88 16.73 -3.87 25.98
C PRO A 88 15.44 -3.12 25.64
N ILE A 89 14.62 -3.68 24.74
CA ILE A 89 13.32 -3.14 24.35
C ILE A 89 12.34 -4.30 24.24
N ASN A 90 11.24 -4.22 24.98
CA ASN A 90 10.20 -5.23 24.95
C ASN A 90 9.36 -5.12 23.67
N ALA A 91 8.95 -6.26 23.15
CA ALA A 91 8.09 -6.35 21.97
C ALA A 91 7.11 -7.51 22.08
N GLU A 92 6.01 -7.41 21.33
CA GLU A 92 5.09 -8.51 21.06
C GLU A 92 5.47 -9.18 19.75
N ILE A 93 5.24 -10.48 19.65
CA ILE A 93 5.48 -11.26 18.43
C ILE A 93 4.21 -11.92 17.96
N ILE A 94 4.06 -11.97 16.63
CA ILE A 94 3.02 -12.74 15.95
C ILE A 94 3.73 -13.49 14.81
N GLN A 95 3.66 -14.83 14.83
CA GLN A 95 4.21 -15.67 13.79
C GLN A 95 3.11 -16.52 13.15
N GLN A 96 3.04 -16.51 11.83
CA GLN A 96 2.19 -17.44 11.08
C GLN A 96 2.99 -18.68 10.74
N TYR A 97 2.49 -19.84 11.15
CA TYR A 97 3.07 -21.15 10.84
C TYR A 97 2.24 -21.85 9.77
N ASN A 98 2.90 -22.59 8.88
CA ASN A 98 2.25 -23.46 7.91
C ASN A 98 2.56 -24.91 8.27
N PRO A 99 1.59 -25.64 8.86
CA PRO A 99 1.76 -27.04 9.23
C PRO A 99 2.13 -27.95 8.05
N ALA A 100 1.46 -27.77 6.92
CA ALA A 100 1.68 -28.60 5.72
C ALA A 100 3.10 -28.44 5.15
N LYS A 101 3.62 -27.20 5.14
CA LYS A 101 4.98 -26.90 4.66
C LYS A 101 6.05 -26.95 5.75
N LYS A 102 5.65 -27.18 7.01
CA LYS A 102 6.50 -27.19 8.20
C LYS A 102 7.47 -26.01 8.25
N ARG A 103 6.93 -24.78 8.14
CA ARG A 103 7.73 -23.54 8.13
C ARG A 103 6.95 -22.34 8.64
N VAL A 104 7.68 -21.31 9.08
CA VAL A 104 7.14 -19.99 9.41
C VAL A 104 6.92 -19.18 8.13
N GLU A 105 5.67 -18.83 7.83
CA GLU A 105 5.30 -18.05 6.64
C GLU A 105 5.52 -16.55 6.84
N SER A 106 5.26 -16.04 8.05
CA SER A 106 5.46 -14.64 8.40
C SER A 106 5.80 -14.46 9.88
N THR A 107 6.49 -13.37 10.19
CA THR A 107 6.82 -12.94 11.56
C THR A 107 6.71 -11.42 11.65
N SER A 108 5.94 -10.95 12.62
CA SER A 108 5.85 -9.54 13.01
C SER A 108 6.36 -9.38 14.43
N ILE A 109 7.23 -8.40 14.66
CA ILE A 109 7.69 -7.97 15.98
C ILE A 109 7.21 -6.53 16.19
N ILE A 110 6.36 -6.31 17.18
CA ILE A 110 5.70 -5.04 17.49
C ILE A 110 6.34 -4.47 18.75
N TYR A 111 7.18 -3.45 18.59
CA TYR A 111 7.93 -2.89 19.72
C TYR A 111 7.04 -1.99 20.59
N LYS A 112 7.17 -2.13 21.92
CA LYS A 112 6.43 -1.32 22.92
C LYS A 112 7.00 0.08 23.13
N SER A 113 7.96 0.48 22.30
CA SER A 113 8.61 1.79 22.32
C SER A 113 8.57 2.40 20.93
N SER A 114 8.47 3.71 20.86
CA SER A 114 8.62 4.49 19.62
C SER A 114 10.03 5.09 19.47
N ASN A 115 10.96 4.76 20.38
CA ASN A 115 12.35 5.22 20.29
C ASN A 115 13.05 4.58 19.07
N THR A 116 13.03 5.30 17.96
CA THR A 116 13.51 4.85 16.66
C THR A 116 14.99 4.47 16.71
N ASN A 117 15.83 5.29 17.37
CA ASN A 117 17.27 5.02 17.46
C ASN A 117 17.59 3.74 18.23
N ALA A 118 16.88 3.51 19.34
CA ALA A 118 17.09 2.31 20.14
C ALA A 118 16.65 1.03 19.42
N ILE A 119 15.61 1.10 18.57
CA ILE A 119 15.05 -0.08 17.88
C ILE A 119 15.76 -0.37 16.55
N LEU A 120 15.93 0.65 15.70
CA LEU A 120 16.48 0.48 14.36
C LEU A 120 18.01 0.59 14.33
N GLY A 121 18.63 1.11 15.39
CA GLY A 121 20.03 1.51 15.42
C GLY A 121 20.30 2.80 14.64
N ALA A 122 21.52 3.32 14.79
CA ALA A 122 21.90 4.63 14.26
C ALA A 122 21.81 4.72 12.73
N ALA A 123 22.23 3.66 12.01
CA ALA A 123 22.29 3.67 10.55
C ALA A 123 20.89 3.89 9.92
N PHE A 124 19.90 3.09 10.30
CA PHE A 124 18.55 3.21 9.76
C PHE A 124 17.79 4.41 10.32
N SER A 125 18.05 4.79 11.58
CA SER A 125 17.43 5.98 12.18
C SER A 125 17.89 7.27 11.50
N ASN A 126 19.19 7.38 11.20
CA ASN A 126 19.72 8.52 10.44
C ASN A 126 19.19 8.54 9.01
N LYS A 127 19.05 7.37 8.38
CA LYS A 127 18.46 7.25 7.03
C LYS A 127 16.99 7.71 7.02
N ALA A 128 16.18 7.26 7.99
CA ALA A 128 14.79 7.67 8.12
C ALA A 128 14.67 9.18 8.38
N ALA A 129 15.48 9.72 9.30
CA ALA A 129 15.51 11.16 9.59
C ALA A 129 15.90 11.99 8.36
N ALA A 130 16.92 11.57 7.60
CA ALA A 130 17.33 12.23 6.37
C ALA A 130 16.22 12.20 5.30
N PHE A 131 15.54 11.07 5.15
CA PHE A 131 14.40 10.95 4.24
C PHE A 131 13.25 11.90 4.65
N LEU A 132 12.88 11.91 5.94
CA LEU A 132 11.79 12.74 6.45
C LEU A 132 12.05 14.23 6.24
N LYS A 133 13.29 14.72 6.34
CA LYS A 133 13.64 16.12 5.99
C LYS A 133 13.22 16.51 4.56
N THR A 134 13.18 15.57 3.63
CA THR A 134 12.80 15.80 2.22
C THR A 134 11.33 15.56 1.93
N PHE A 135 10.63 14.82 2.79
CA PHE A 135 9.24 14.39 2.62
C PHE A 135 8.26 15.22 3.45
N ASP A 136 8.67 15.59 4.66
CA ASP A 136 7.86 16.15 5.72
C ASP A 136 8.59 17.32 6.38
N ALA A 137 8.89 18.35 5.59
CA ALA A 137 9.59 19.55 6.06
C ALA A 137 8.82 20.30 7.17
N ASP A 138 7.51 20.07 7.29
CA ASP A 138 6.65 20.59 8.34
C ASP A 138 6.61 19.72 9.61
N HIS A 139 7.40 18.63 9.67
CA HIS A 139 7.58 17.77 10.83
C HIS A 139 6.26 17.23 11.43
N LYS A 140 5.30 16.90 10.57
CA LYS A 140 4.02 16.29 10.95
C LYS A 140 4.14 14.80 11.26
N PHE A 141 5.16 14.14 10.72
CA PHE A 141 5.38 12.71 10.89
C PHE A 141 5.75 12.40 12.34
N LYS A 142 4.93 11.58 13.00
CA LYS A 142 5.16 11.14 14.38
C LYS A 142 5.07 9.64 14.49
N THR A 143 6.17 9.03 14.90
CA THR A 143 6.22 7.58 15.16
C THR A 143 5.53 7.27 16.49
N GLU A 144 4.47 6.47 16.42
CA GLU A 144 3.70 5.95 17.55
C GLU A 144 3.99 4.47 17.78
N ALA A 145 4.26 3.70 16.73
CA ALA A 145 4.66 2.30 16.83
C ALA A 145 5.71 1.93 15.78
N ILE A 146 6.55 0.94 16.09
CA ILE A 146 7.59 0.44 15.18
C ILE A 146 7.45 -1.07 15.08
N TRP A 147 7.32 -1.58 13.86
CA TRP A 147 7.26 -3.02 13.61
C TRP A 147 8.42 -3.49 12.74
N ARG A 148 8.89 -4.70 13.04
CA ARG A 148 9.72 -5.50 12.14
C ARG A 148 8.85 -6.57 11.48
N VAL A 149 8.83 -6.62 10.16
CA VAL A 149 8.05 -7.62 9.42
C VAL A 149 8.96 -8.45 8.51
N TYR A 150 8.79 -9.77 8.56
CA TYR A 150 9.50 -10.74 7.74
C TYR A 150 8.53 -11.82 7.25
N SER A 151 8.24 -11.80 5.95
CA SER A 151 7.29 -12.67 5.25
C SER A 151 7.90 -13.20 3.94
N PRO A 152 8.95 -14.04 4.01
CA PRO A 152 9.81 -14.37 2.87
C PRO A 152 9.11 -15.12 1.73
N TYR A 153 7.97 -15.73 2.01
CA TYR A 153 7.23 -16.57 1.07
C TYR A 153 5.95 -15.91 0.53
N GLN A 154 5.67 -14.66 0.91
CA GLN A 154 4.56 -13.92 0.34
C GLN A 154 4.94 -13.40 -1.04
N ASP A 155 3.99 -13.41 -1.98
CA ASP A 155 4.25 -12.95 -3.34
C ASP A 155 4.48 -11.43 -3.39
N ASN A 156 3.84 -10.68 -2.49
CA ASN A 156 3.90 -9.23 -2.43
C ASN A 156 5.19 -8.72 -1.78
N ALA A 157 5.73 -7.60 -2.29
CA ALA A 157 6.83 -6.86 -1.68
C ALA A 157 6.30 -5.58 -0.98
N PRO A 158 6.98 -5.08 0.06
CA PRO A 158 8.20 -5.62 0.68
C PRO A 158 7.93 -6.87 1.52
N ARG A 159 8.88 -7.82 1.54
CA ARG A 159 8.80 -9.06 2.33
C ARG A 159 9.59 -8.98 3.62
N ASN A 160 10.53 -8.06 3.68
CA ASN A 160 11.49 -7.92 4.77
C ASN A 160 11.71 -6.44 5.05
N TYR A 161 11.05 -5.90 6.08
CA TYR A 161 11.04 -4.45 6.26
C TYR A 161 10.88 -4.02 7.72
N TRP A 162 11.20 -2.75 7.95
CA TRP A 162 10.72 -1.99 9.10
C TRP A 162 9.54 -1.14 8.69
N VAL A 163 8.59 -0.91 9.60
CA VAL A 163 7.56 0.13 9.44
C VAL A 163 7.44 0.96 10.71
N LEU A 164 7.46 2.27 10.53
CA LEU A 164 7.16 3.27 11.55
C LEU A 164 5.72 3.73 11.31
N TRP A 165 4.84 3.45 12.24
CA TRP A 165 3.43 3.85 12.21
C TRP A 165 3.23 5.15 12.97
N GLY A 166 2.33 5.98 12.46
CA GLY A 166 1.74 7.10 13.19
C GLY A 166 0.26 7.21 12.84
N ASN A 167 -0.47 8.07 13.55
CA ASN A 167 -1.87 8.34 13.23
C ASN A 167 -2.01 8.85 11.79
N LYS A 168 -2.59 8.04 10.90
CA LYS A 168 -2.74 8.30 9.45
C LYS A 168 -1.41 8.45 8.69
N GLN A 169 -0.35 7.84 9.19
CA GLN A 169 1.02 8.00 8.68
C GLN A 169 1.77 6.68 8.71
N SER A 170 2.65 6.47 7.73
CA SER A 170 3.53 5.31 7.71
C SER A 170 4.85 5.61 7.00
N LEU A 171 5.93 4.97 7.47
CA LEU A 171 7.23 4.97 6.79
C LEU A 171 7.77 3.54 6.80
N TYR A 172 7.97 2.98 5.61
CA TYR A 172 8.52 1.66 5.36
C TYR A 172 9.98 1.76 4.97
N ILE A 173 10.81 0.83 5.46
CA ILE A 173 12.20 0.66 5.07
C ILE A 173 12.35 -0.77 4.55
N ASP A 174 12.45 -0.92 3.22
CA ASP A 174 12.55 -2.22 2.54
C ASP A 174 14.00 -2.74 2.60
N LEU A 175 14.22 -3.74 3.44
CA LEU A 175 15.55 -4.30 3.68
C LEU A 175 16.03 -5.18 2.52
N ASP A 176 15.13 -5.74 1.71
CA ASP A 176 15.51 -6.50 0.52
C ASP A 176 15.94 -5.57 -0.63
N LYS A 177 15.60 -4.27 -0.54
CA LYS A 177 16.00 -3.22 -1.49
C LYS A 177 16.97 -2.22 -0.89
N ASN A 178 17.96 -2.71 -0.14
CA ASN A 178 19.03 -1.89 0.44
C ASN A 178 18.50 -0.73 1.31
N GLY A 179 17.38 -0.98 2.01
CA GLY A 179 16.70 -0.01 2.86
C GLY A 179 15.98 1.10 2.09
N GLU A 180 15.44 0.84 0.90
CA GLU A 180 14.62 1.81 0.16
C GLU A 180 13.44 2.28 1.03
N ILE A 181 13.21 3.60 1.10
CA ILE A 181 12.19 4.17 1.97
C ILE A 181 10.96 4.60 1.18
N THR A 182 9.79 4.20 1.67
CA THR A 182 8.49 4.72 1.23
C THR A 182 7.77 5.32 2.43
N ALA A 183 7.29 6.55 2.33
CA ALA A 183 6.48 7.16 3.39
C ALA A 183 5.16 7.71 2.85
N SER A 184 4.16 7.76 3.73
CA SER A 184 2.85 8.30 3.43
C SER A 184 2.25 9.07 4.62
N ILE A 185 1.50 10.13 4.32
CA ILE A 185 0.66 10.87 5.27
C ILE A 185 -0.70 11.11 4.60
N MET A 186 -1.77 10.69 5.25
CA MET A 186 -3.14 10.93 4.78
C MET A 186 -3.71 12.22 5.35
N TYR A 187 -4.35 13.01 4.49
CA TYR A 187 -4.93 14.31 4.76
C TYR A 187 -6.43 14.29 4.45
N SER A 188 -7.22 14.98 5.28
CA SER A 188 -8.60 15.31 4.92
C SER A 188 -8.61 16.34 3.80
N LEU A 189 -9.60 16.29 2.90
CA LEU A 189 -9.70 17.27 1.82
C LEU A 189 -9.88 18.71 2.32
N THR A 190 -10.46 18.89 3.50
CA THR A 190 -10.60 20.21 4.15
C THR A 190 -9.27 20.83 4.56
N SER A 191 -8.24 20.01 4.79
CA SER A 191 -6.89 20.47 5.11
C SER A 191 -6.02 20.73 3.86
N MET A 192 -6.54 20.40 2.67
CA MET A 192 -5.83 20.54 1.40
C MET A 192 -6.10 21.90 0.76
N LYS A 193 -5.13 22.38 -0.03
CA LYS A 193 -5.31 23.59 -0.85
C LYS A 193 -6.45 23.39 -1.85
N ALA A 194 -7.40 24.32 -1.87
CA ALA A 194 -8.58 24.24 -2.75
C ALA A 194 -8.21 24.05 -4.23
N GLU A 195 -7.11 24.68 -4.69
CA GLU A 195 -6.60 24.54 -6.05
C GLU A 195 -6.23 23.09 -6.41
N LEU A 196 -5.65 22.34 -5.47
CA LEU A 196 -5.29 20.93 -5.68
C LEU A 196 -6.55 20.05 -5.69
N ASN A 197 -7.48 20.26 -4.76
CA ASN A 197 -8.79 19.58 -4.76
C ASN A 197 -9.53 19.80 -6.09
N ASN A 198 -9.58 21.05 -6.55
CA ASN A 198 -10.22 21.43 -7.80
C ASN A 198 -9.52 20.82 -9.02
N LYS A 199 -8.19 20.78 -9.02
CA LYS A 199 -7.42 20.12 -10.08
C LYS A 199 -7.74 18.63 -10.14
N ALA A 200 -7.71 17.93 -9.00
CA ALA A 200 -8.05 16.50 -8.95
C ALA A 200 -9.46 16.22 -9.48
N ASN A 201 -10.46 16.98 -9.02
CA ASN A 201 -11.85 16.85 -9.46
C ASN A 201 -12.02 17.11 -10.97
N ARG A 202 -11.38 18.15 -11.52
CA ARG A 202 -11.44 18.44 -12.97
C ARG A 202 -10.76 17.35 -13.79
N SER A 203 -9.64 16.82 -13.32
CA SER A 203 -8.94 15.72 -13.97
C SER A 203 -9.82 14.46 -14.04
N LEU A 204 -10.47 14.10 -12.94
CA LEU A 204 -11.40 12.96 -12.89
C LEU A 204 -12.58 13.16 -13.85
N LYS A 205 -13.23 14.33 -13.83
CA LYS A 205 -14.33 14.67 -14.73
C LYS A 205 -13.92 14.66 -16.21
N SER A 206 -12.67 14.98 -16.52
CA SER A 206 -12.15 15.01 -17.90
C SER A 206 -12.13 13.63 -18.57
N LEU A 207 -12.25 12.53 -17.82
CA LEU A 207 -12.46 11.20 -18.41
C LEU A 207 -13.82 11.09 -19.13
N GLY A 208 -14.84 11.85 -18.69
CA GLY A 208 -16.17 11.82 -19.28
C GLY A 208 -16.99 10.56 -18.92
N ILE A 209 -16.69 9.97 -17.76
CA ILE A 209 -17.49 8.90 -17.15
C ILE A 209 -18.65 9.55 -16.39
N GLY A 210 -19.88 9.08 -16.60
CA GLY A 210 -21.10 9.72 -16.08
C GLY A 210 -21.23 9.63 -14.56
N THR A 211 -20.78 8.53 -13.98
CA THR A 211 -20.75 8.32 -12.52
C THR A 211 -19.39 8.73 -11.99
N VAL A 212 -19.39 9.70 -11.07
CA VAL A 212 -18.18 10.16 -10.39
C VAL A 212 -18.50 10.32 -8.90
N LYS A 213 -17.91 9.47 -8.06
CA LYS A 213 -17.91 9.67 -6.61
C LYS A 213 -16.88 10.75 -6.26
N PRO A 214 -17.18 11.69 -5.35
CA PRO A 214 -16.17 12.61 -4.83
C PRO A 214 -15.02 11.86 -4.16
N PHE A 215 -13.84 12.49 -4.10
CA PHE A 215 -12.76 11.98 -3.26
C PHE A 215 -13.12 12.15 -1.77
N ASP A 216 -12.54 11.30 -0.93
CA ASP A 216 -12.69 11.35 0.54
C ASP A 216 -11.42 11.88 1.22
N TYR A 217 -10.25 11.60 0.66
CA TYR A 217 -8.96 11.98 1.23
C TYR A 217 -7.86 12.12 0.17
N ALA A 218 -6.73 12.71 0.58
CA ALA A 218 -5.51 12.76 -0.21
C ALA A 218 -4.34 12.18 0.59
N VAL A 219 -3.50 11.37 -0.05
CA VAL A 219 -2.28 10.82 0.56
C VAL A 219 -1.07 11.50 -0.05
N ARG A 220 -0.25 12.16 0.77
CA ARG A 220 1.11 12.57 0.37
C ARG A 220 1.98 11.33 0.47
N GLN A 221 2.55 10.87 -0.63
CA GLN A 221 3.41 9.69 -0.67
C GLN A 221 4.74 10.03 -1.33
N LYS A 222 5.84 9.53 -0.76
CA LYS A 222 7.14 9.52 -1.40
C LYS A 222 7.71 8.10 -1.42
N GLN A 223 8.13 7.63 -2.59
CA GLN A 223 8.80 6.35 -2.76
C GLN A 223 10.18 6.58 -3.37
N ALA A 224 11.22 6.38 -2.56
CA ALA A 224 12.59 6.69 -2.92
C ALA A 224 12.68 8.10 -3.57
N ASP A 225 13.43 8.22 -4.65
CA ASP A 225 13.51 9.44 -5.48
C ASP A 225 12.64 9.37 -6.75
N LYS A 226 11.85 8.30 -6.91
CA LYS A 226 11.03 8.06 -8.10
C LYS A 226 9.70 8.80 -8.03
N ASP A 227 9.01 8.71 -6.89
CA ASP A 227 7.69 9.30 -6.73
C ASP A 227 7.67 10.23 -5.53
N PHE A 228 7.14 11.43 -5.71
CA PHE A 228 6.70 12.30 -4.62
C PHE A 228 5.39 12.98 -5.01
N VAL A 229 4.28 12.37 -4.60
CA VAL A 229 2.95 12.65 -5.16
C VAL A 229 1.88 12.85 -4.09
N TRP A 230 0.87 13.63 -4.44
CA TRP A 230 -0.46 13.59 -3.85
C TRP A 230 -1.31 12.55 -4.56
N ASN A 231 -1.97 11.70 -3.80
CA ASN A 231 -2.83 10.62 -4.29
C ASN A 231 -4.24 10.81 -3.72
N TYR A 232 -5.14 11.37 -4.51
CA TYR A 232 -6.54 11.57 -4.17
C TYR A 232 -7.31 10.29 -4.39
N ARG A 233 -8.12 9.88 -3.41
CA ARG A 233 -8.88 8.63 -3.44
C ARG A 233 -10.25 8.80 -2.80
N ASP A 234 -11.19 7.95 -3.23
CA ASP A 234 -12.36 7.62 -2.41
C ASP A 234 -12.05 6.45 -1.46
N ASP A 235 -12.95 6.23 -0.51
CA ASP A 235 -12.95 5.13 0.47
C ASP A 235 -13.10 3.72 -0.14
N GLU A 236 -13.50 3.60 -1.40
CA GLU A 236 -13.62 2.35 -2.16
C GLU A 236 -12.44 2.11 -3.13
N ALA A 237 -11.55 3.10 -3.31
CA ALA A 237 -10.48 3.17 -4.31
C ALA A 237 -10.97 3.02 -5.76
N ASN A 238 -12.24 3.36 -5.99
CA ASN A 238 -12.81 3.38 -7.32
C ASN A 238 -12.33 4.61 -8.10
N ASN A 239 -12.09 5.73 -7.44
CA ASN A 239 -11.52 6.92 -8.07
C ASN A 239 -10.12 7.21 -7.54
N ARG A 240 -9.23 7.58 -8.47
CA ARG A 240 -7.85 7.92 -8.14
C ARG A 240 -7.31 9.03 -9.02
N VAL A 241 -6.69 10.03 -8.41
CA VAL A 241 -5.89 11.04 -9.14
C VAL A 241 -4.54 11.23 -8.47
N VAL A 242 -3.48 11.15 -9.26
CA VAL A 242 -2.10 11.34 -8.81
C VAL A 242 -1.54 12.65 -9.34
N ILE A 243 -1.04 13.50 -8.44
CA ILE A 243 -0.49 14.81 -8.75
C ILE A 243 0.91 14.92 -8.14
N GLY A 244 1.89 15.39 -8.89
CA GLY A 244 3.22 15.69 -8.36
C GLY A 244 3.21 16.74 -7.24
N VAL A 245 3.86 16.47 -6.11
CA VAL A 245 3.94 17.41 -4.97
C VAL A 245 4.69 18.70 -5.31
N LYS A 246 5.80 18.58 -6.04
CA LYS A 246 6.67 19.68 -6.48
C LYS A 246 6.15 20.34 -7.76
N THR A 247 5.71 19.56 -8.74
CA THR A 247 5.35 20.11 -10.06
C THR A 247 3.87 20.47 -10.20
N GLY A 248 3.00 19.89 -9.37
CA GLY A 248 1.56 20.01 -9.53
C GLY A 248 1.01 19.39 -10.84
N LYS A 249 1.83 18.62 -11.57
CA LYS A 249 1.42 17.91 -12.79
C LYS A 249 0.59 16.68 -12.41
N VAL A 250 -0.45 16.43 -13.18
CA VAL A 250 -1.23 15.19 -13.04
C VAL A 250 -0.44 14.07 -13.73
N TRP A 251 -0.33 12.93 -13.07
CA TRP A 251 0.36 11.74 -13.58
C TRP A 251 -0.59 10.59 -13.82
N GLU A 252 -1.74 10.57 -13.15
CA GLU A 252 -2.70 9.48 -13.29
C GLU A 252 -4.10 9.95 -12.94
N VAL A 253 -5.09 9.42 -13.64
CA VAL A 253 -6.52 9.60 -13.38
C VAL A 253 -7.22 8.28 -13.68
N GLU A 254 -7.99 7.79 -12.73
CA GLU A 254 -8.77 6.57 -12.84
C GLU A 254 -10.16 6.75 -12.22
N ASN A 255 -11.17 6.22 -12.91
CA ASN A 255 -12.55 6.10 -12.45
C ASN A 255 -13.06 4.69 -12.80
N LEU A 256 -13.02 3.77 -11.85
CA LEU A 256 -13.41 2.38 -12.01
C LEU A 256 -14.91 2.20 -12.23
N TYR A 257 -15.75 3.18 -11.90
CA TYR A 257 -17.17 3.16 -12.32
C TYR A 257 -17.36 3.22 -13.84
N GLY A 258 -16.29 3.52 -14.60
CA GLY A 258 -16.29 3.40 -16.05
C GLY A 258 -16.15 1.97 -16.58
N GLN A 259 -15.78 1.00 -15.74
CA GLN A 259 -15.72 -0.42 -16.11
C GLN A 259 -17.13 -0.98 -16.31
N ASP A 260 -17.31 -1.82 -17.35
CA ASP A 260 -18.62 -2.29 -17.79
C ASP A 260 -18.63 -3.79 -18.17
N TRP A 261 -17.80 -4.60 -17.50
CA TRP A 261 -17.81 -6.06 -17.59
C TRP A 261 -18.07 -6.71 -16.23
N ALA A 262 -18.73 -7.87 -16.24
CA ALA A 262 -19.21 -8.53 -15.03
C ALA A 262 -18.17 -9.47 -14.39
N ASN A 263 -17.29 -10.09 -15.20
CA ASN A 263 -16.30 -11.06 -14.75
C ASN A 263 -15.21 -11.27 -15.82
N ASP A 264 -14.23 -12.13 -15.54
CA ASP A 264 -13.09 -12.40 -16.42
C ASP A 264 -13.46 -13.01 -17.77
N GLN A 265 -14.51 -13.85 -17.81
CA GLN A 265 -14.98 -14.45 -19.05
C GLN A 265 -15.60 -13.39 -19.96
N ASP A 266 -16.42 -12.51 -19.40
CA ASP A 266 -17.01 -11.37 -20.10
C ASP A 266 -15.95 -10.37 -20.56
N TYR A 267 -14.93 -10.11 -19.74
CA TYR A 267 -13.76 -9.31 -20.10
C TYR A 267 -13.01 -9.94 -21.29
N ALA A 268 -12.66 -11.23 -21.21
CA ALA A 268 -11.93 -11.93 -22.26
C ALA A 268 -12.71 -11.93 -23.58
N LYS A 269 -14.03 -12.13 -23.53
CA LYS A 269 -14.91 -12.07 -24.70
C LYS A 269 -14.96 -10.66 -25.29
N SER A 270 -15.16 -9.65 -24.45
CA SER A 270 -15.37 -8.26 -24.88
C SER A 270 -14.13 -7.62 -25.50
N PHE A 271 -12.94 -8.05 -25.08
CA PHE A 271 -11.66 -7.54 -25.56
C PHE A 271 -10.82 -8.57 -26.31
N ALA A 272 -11.46 -9.64 -26.82
CA ALA A 272 -10.82 -10.62 -27.71
C ALA A 272 -10.30 -9.97 -29.01
N LYS A 273 -10.92 -8.87 -29.43
CA LYS A 273 -10.46 -7.99 -30.50
C LYS A 273 -10.39 -6.55 -29.99
N PRO A 274 -9.51 -5.69 -30.53
CA PRO A 274 -9.47 -4.28 -30.18
C PRO A 274 -10.82 -3.58 -30.43
N VAL A 275 -11.38 -2.95 -29.40
CA VAL A 275 -12.60 -2.12 -29.51
C VAL A 275 -12.34 -0.86 -30.34
N LEU A 276 -11.14 -0.29 -30.25
CA LEU A 276 -10.70 0.84 -31.06
C LEU A 276 -9.51 0.43 -31.92
N SER A 277 -9.50 0.86 -33.18
CA SER A 277 -8.27 0.87 -33.98
C SER A 277 -7.27 1.90 -33.43
N LYS A 278 -6.00 1.81 -33.85
CA LYS A 278 -4.94 2.75 -33.42
C LYS A 278 -5.30 4.22 -33.68
N ASN A 279 -5.88 4.51 -34.84
CA ASN A 279 -6.29 5.87 -35.22
C ASN A 279 -7.48 6.36 -34.40
N GLN A 280 -8.48 5.49 -34.15
CA GLN A 280 -9.62 5.81 -33.28
C GLN A 280 -9.17 6.06 -31.84
N ALA A 281 -8.24 5.26 -31.32
CA ALA A 281 -7.69 5.44 -29.98
C ALA A 281 -6.96 6.79 -29.83
N LEU A 282 -6.12 7.17 -30.81
CA LEU A 282 -5.46 8.48 -30.84
C LEU A 282 -6.48 9.63 -30.85
N ALA A 283 -7.50 9.54 -31.71
CA ALA A 283 -8.54 10.55 -31.79
C ALA A 283 -9.33 10.69 -30.47
N ALA A 284 -9.72 9.56 -29.87
CA ALA A 284 -10.51 9.52 -28.64
C ALA A 284 -9.75 10.03 -27.40
N VAL A 285 -8.42 9.84 -27.36
CA VAL A 285 -7.59 10.21 -26.20
C VAL A 285 -7.03 11.64 -26.29
N LYS A 286 -6.87 12.19 -27.50
CA LYS A 286 -6.13 13.45 -27.76
C LYS A 286 -6.59 14.62 -26.89
N SER A 287 -7.90 14.89 -26.84
CA SER A 287 -8.44 16.00 -26.05
C SER A 287 -8.27 15.78 -24.55
N LYS A 288 -8.45 14.54 -24.08
CA LYS A 288 -8.31 14.16 -22.66
C LYS A 288 -6.87 14.29 -22.19
N VAL A 289 -5.91 13.77 -22.96
CA VAL A 289 -4.48 13.86 -22.62
C VAL A 289 -4.01 15.31 -22.60
N LYS A 290 -4.46 16.14 -23.55
CA LYS A 290 -4.18 17.58 -23.52
C LYS A 290 -4.78 18.26 -22.28
N SER A 291 -6.02 17.95 -21.93
CA SER A 291 -6.71 18.54 -20.76
C SER A 291 -6.07 18.13 -19.44
N ILE A 292 -5.77 16.83 -19.28
CA ILE A 292 -5.32 16.25 -18.00
C ILE A 292 -3.82 16.46 -17.81
N PHE A 293 -3.03 16.19 -18.84
CA PHE A 293 -1.56 16.14 -18.76
C PHE A 293 -0.87 17.31 -19.46
N GLY A 294 -1.58 18.11 -20.25
CA GLY A 294 -0.97 19.17 -21.07
C GLY A 294 -0.14 18.64 -22.25
N ILE A 295 -0.32 17.37 -22.63
CA ILE A 295 0.50 16.70 -23.65
C ILE A 295 -0.21 16.71 -25.01
N GLN A 296 0.55 17.01 -26.07
CA GLN A 296 0.08 16.93 -27.45
C GLN A 296 0.38 15.55 -28.03
N MET A 297 -0.63 14.87 -28.55
CA MET A 297 -0.50 13.49 -29.06
C MET A 297 0.04 13.37 -30.50
N ASN A 298 0.54 14.46 -31.09
CA ASN A 298 1.03 14.44 -32.47
C ASN A 298 2.34 13.64 -32.57
N GLY A 299 2.35 12.65 -33.47
CA GLY A 299 3.50 11.75 -33.70
C GLY A 299 3.61 10.61 -32.67
N TYR A 300 2.59 10.38 -31.87
CA TYR A 300 2.49 9.19 -31.03
C TYR A 300 2.05 7.98 -31.85
N THR A 301 2.61 6.81 -31.53
CA THR A 301 2.19 5.50 -32.03
C THR A 301 1.43 4.75 -30.95
N VAL A 302 0.63 3.74 -31.33
CA VAL A 302 -0.23 2.99 -30.39
C VAL A 302 0.08 1.50 -30.43
N LYS A 303 0.34 0.92 -29.26
CA LYS A 303 0.30 -0.53 -29.00
C LYS A 303 -1.00 -0.85 -28.26
N ILE A 304 -1.66 -1.94 -28.66
CA ILE A 304 -2.94 -2.36 -28.08
C ILE A 304 -2.75 -3.72 -27.44
N ASN A 305 -3.24 -3.87 -26.22
CA ASN A 305 -3.29 -5.14 -25.49
C ASN A 305 -4.66 -5.25 -24.78
N LYS A 306 -5.59 -5.99 -25.37
CA LYS A 306 -6.98 -6.11 -24.90
C LYS A 306 -7.64 -4.72 -24.75
N ASN A 307 -7.97 -4.31 -23.53
CA ASN A 307 -8.55 -3.01 -23.22
C ASN A 307 -7.51 -1.90 -22.95
N GLU A 308 -6.22 -2.22 -22.96
CA GLU A 308 -5.13 -1.29 -22.67
C GLU A 308 -4.48 -0.78 -23.96
N TYR A 309 -4.24 0.52 -24.01
CA TYR A 309 -3.68 1.25 -25.13
C TYR A 309 -2.47 2.03 -24.65
N THR A 310 -1.28 1.67 -25.16
CA THR A 310 -0.02 2.33 -24.84
C THR A 310 0.37 3.25 -25.99
N PHE A 311 0.47 4.54 -25.71
CA PHE A 311 0.85 5.58 -26.65
C PHE A 311 2.30 6.00 -26.40
N THR A 312 3.17 5.86 -27.40
CA THR A 312 4.60 6.17 -27.28
C THR A 312 5.10 7.09 -28.38
N LYS A 313 6.09 7.93 -28.02
CA LYS A 313 6.88 8.76 -28.94
C LYS A 313 8.30 8.84 -28.37
N LYS A 314 9.32 8.70 -29.23
CA LYS A 314 10.74 8.71 -28.81
C LYS A 314 11.04 9.98 -27.99
N GLY A 315 11.61 9.79 -26.80
CA GLY A 315 12.01 10.88 -25.90
C GLY A 315 10.86 11.62 -25.19
N ALA A 316 9.61 11.20 -25.39
CA ALA A 316 8.44 11.82 -24.76
C ALA A 316 7.84 10.96 -23.66
N THR A 317 6.96 11.54 -22.84
CA THR A 317 6.13 10.83 -21.88
C THR A 317 5.28 9.76 -22.58
N THR A 318 5.30 8.54 -22.08
CA THR A 318 4.41 7.45 -22.51
C THR A 318 3.04 7.62 -21.85
N ILE A 319 1.96 7.45 -22.60
CA ILE A 319 0.61 7.44 -22.04
C ILE A 319 0.07 6.00 -22.06
N ILE A 320 -0.51 5.54 -20.97
CA ILE A 320 -1.25 4.28 -20.90
C ILE A 320 -2.71 4.63 -20.63
N GLY A 321 -3.62 4.06 -21.41
CA GLY A 321 -5.04 4.25 -21.19
C GLY A 321 -5.79 2.93 -21.23
N LYS A 322 -6.80 2.79 -20.36
CA LYS A 322 -7.70 1.63 -20.36
C LYS A 322 -9.09 2.06 -20.75
N ILE A 323 -9.73 1.30 -21.63
CA ILE A 323 -11.08 1.57 -22.13
C ILE A 323 -12.09 0.55 -21.62
N ASN A 324 -13.34 0.96 -21.59
CA ASN A 324 -14.49 0.08 -21.38
C ASN A 324 -14.99 -0.51 -22.72
N LYS A 325 -16.02 -1.36 -22.69
CA LYS A 325 -16.57 -2.02 -23.89
C LYS A 325 -17.08 -1.03 -24.94
N LYS A 326 -17.44 0.19 -24.52
CA LYS A 326 -17.89 1.30 -25.38
C LYS A 326 -16.73 2.15 -25.94
N GLY A 327 -15.48 1.79 -25.67
CA GLY A 327 -14.32 2.54 -26.15
C GLY A 327 -14.03 3.84 -25.37
N LYS A 328 -14.67 4.04 -24.21
CA LYS A 328 -14.39 5.22 -23.36
C LYS A 328 -13.23 4.92 -22.41
N PHE A 329 -12.27 5.84 -22.34
CA PHE A 329 -11.18 5.75 -21.38
C PHE A 329 -11.68 6.00 -19.96
N TYR A 330 -11.54 5.00 -19.10
CA TYR A 330 -11.84 5.10 -17.66
C TYR A 330 -10.57 5.24 -16.81
N SER A 331 -9.39 5.03 -17.40
CA SER A 331 -8.09 5.21 -16.76
C SER A 331 -7.08 5.78 -17.75
N LEU A 332 -6.29 6.75 -17.32
CA LEU A 332 -5.19 7.36 -18.06
C LEU A 332 -4.00 7.60 -17.12
N GLN A 333 -2.82 7.16 -17.55
CA GLN A 333 -1.56 7.33 -16.82
C GLN A 333 -0.50 7.91 -17.75
N ALA A 334 0.26 8.88 -17.24
CA ALA A 334 1.43 9.46 -17.87
C ALA A 334 2.70 8.94 -17.19
N LEU A 335 3.55 8.26 -17.95
CA LEU A 335 4.85 7.75 -17.50
C LEU A 335 5.95 8.68 -18.03
N PRO A 336 6.63 9.45 -17.16
CA PRO A 336 7.68 10.36 -17.58
C PRO A 336 8.91 9.60 -18.08
N ALA A 337 9.62 10.14 -19.07
CA ALA A 337 10.78 9.50 -19.67
C ALA A 337 11.94 9.26 -18.68
N ASN A 338 12.08 10.13 -17.67
CA ASN A 338 13.08 9.99 -16.62
C ASN A 338 12.61 9.12 -15.43
N GLY A 339 11.37 8.59 -15.47
CA GLY A 339 10.80 7.77 -14.42
C GLY A 339 10.44 8.51 -13.12
N ILE A 340 10.52 9.84 -13.08
CA ILE A 340 10.28 10.64 -11.86
C ILE A 340 8.92 11.33 -11.91
N ARG A 341 8.03 10.99 -10.98
CA ARG A 341 6.73 11.66 -10.76
C ARG A 341 6.80 12.48 -9.49
N ASN A 342 7.21 13.74 -9.60
CA ASN A 342 7.23 14.68 -8.48
C ASN A 342 6.43 15.92 -8.75
#